data_AF-A0A2E5LXS8-F1
#
_entry.id   AF-A0A2E5LXS8-F1
#
_cell.length_a   1.000
_cell.length_b   1.000
_cell.length_c   1.000
_cell.angle_alpha   90.00
_cell.angle_beta   90.00
_cell.angle_gamma   90.00
#
_symmetry.space_group_name_H-M   'P 1'
#
loop_
_entity.id
_entity.type
_entity.pdbx_description
1 polymer ?
#
loop_
_entity_poly.entity_id
_entity_poly.type
_entity_poly.pdbx_seq_one_letter_code
_entity_poly.pdbx_strand_id
1 'polypeptide(L)' 'MRGKGRVPLRRSANLNSGVFSDKENRMAVTIGEPAPAFTLMNRDREELTLDSFPGQHIILAFYPLAFTGG' A
#
# COMPACT_ATOMS: atom_id res chain seq x y z
N MET A 1 -5.23 43.94 42.23
CA MET A 1 -5.55 42.55 41.81
C MET A 1 -5.29 42.44 40.31
N ARG A 2 -4.45 41.48 39.88
CA ARG A 2 -4.00 41.27 38.49
C ARG A 2 -4.85 40.21 37.79
N GLY A 3 -5.10 40.39 36.49
CA GLY A 3 -5.57 39.34 35.57
C GLY A 3 -5.75 39.91 34.15
N LYS A 4 -4.67 40.20 33.41
CA LYS A 4 -4.02 39.35 32.38
C LYS A 4 -4.96 39.01 31.21
N GLY A 5 -4.78 39.72 30.09
CA GLY A 5 -5.52 39.54 28.83
C GLY A 5 -5.27 38.19 28.17
N ARG A 6 -6.29 37.68 27.46
CA ARG A 6 -6.19 36.46 26.66
C ARG A 6 -5.43 36.76 25.37
N VAL A 7 -4.27 36.12 25.22
CA VAL A 7 -3.58 36.00 23.94
C VAL A 7 -4.33 34.93 23.13
N PRO A 8 -4.78 35.20 21.88
CA PRO A 8 -5.25 34.13 21.01
C PRO A 8 -4.06 33.25 20.64
N LEU A 9 -4.09 31.99 21.07
CA LEU A 9 -3.12 30.98 20.69
C LEU A 9 -3.21 30.80 19.16
N ARG A 10 -2.19 31.30 18.46
CA ARG A 10 -2.02 31.15 17.02
C ARG A 10 -2.01 29.65 16.69
N ARG A 11 -2.78 29.24 15.67
CA ARG A 11 -2.73 27.90 15.09
C ARG A 11 -1.30 27.60 14.65
N SER A 12 -0.63 26.67 15.33
CA SER A 12 0.52 25.96 14.76
C SER A 12 0.01 24.61 14.27
N ALA A 13 -0.20 24.50 12.96
CA ALA A 13 -0.20 23.19 12.31
C ALA A 13 1.17 22.57 12.59
N ASN A 14 1.21 21.51 13.40
CA ASN A 14 2.41 20.69 13.50
C ASN A 14 2.39 19.71 12.32
N LEU A 15 2.86 20.22 11.19
CA LEU A 15 3.37 19.42 10.07
C LEU A 15 4.70 18.86 10.54
N ASN A 16 4.70 17.64 11.09
CA ASN A 16 5.79 16.67 11.07
C ASN A 16 5.41 15.45 11.92
N SER A 17 4.93 14.41 11.26
CA SER A 17 5.23 13.04 11.67
C SER A 17 6.04 12.37 10.57
N GLY A 18 7.25 12.90 10.37
CA GLY A 18 8.32 12.14 9.73
C GLY A 18 8.75 11.02 10.67
N VAL A 19 8.14 9.85 10.50
CA VAL A 19 8.55 8.54 11.04
C VAL A 19 7.98 7.59 9.97
N PHE A 20 8.72 7.03 9.02
CA PHE A 20 9.90 6.18 9.13
C PHE A 20 10.75 6.31 7.86
N SER A 21 12.06 6.14 8.00
CA SER A 21 13.00 6.04 6.88
C SER A 21 12.68 4.79 6.05
N ASP A 22 12.40 4.94 4.76
CA ASP A 22 12.27 3.86 3.76
C ASP A 22 13.63 3.15 3.55
N LYS A 23 14.12 2.48 4.57
CA LYS A 23 15.38 1.73 4.57
C LYS A 23 15.16 0.25 4.81
N GLU A 24 14.12 -0.27 4.17
CA GLU A 24 13.86 -1.67 3.84
C GLU A 24 12.64 -1.66 2.91
N ASN A 25 12.81 -1.72 1.59
CA ASN A 25 11.71 -1.74 0.62
C ASN A 25 10.91 -3.05 0.74
N ARG A 26 10.09 -3.16 1.79
CA ARG A 26 9.10 -4.22 1.94
C ARG A 26 7.82 -3.72 1.32
N MET A 27 7.47 -4.24 0.16
CA MET A 27 6.17 -4.03 -0.47
C MET A 27 5.09 -4.77 0.34
N ALA A 28 4.75 -4.23 1.50
CA ALA A 28 3.58 -4.66 2.25
C ALA A 28 2.33 -4.10 1.56
N VAL A 29 1.37 -4.96 1.26
CA VAL A 29 0.07 -4.54 0.72
C VAL A 29 -0.76 -3.94 1.85
N THR A 30 -1.36 -2.78 1.60
CA THR A 30 -2.23 -2.06 2.54
C THR A 30 -3.67 -2.06 2.02
N ILE A 31 -4.63 -2.12 2.95
CA ILE A 31 -6.06 -2.16 2.60
C ILE A 31 -6.50 -0.78 2.11
N GLY A 32 -7.22 -0.73 0.98
CA GLY A 32 -7.78 0.49 0.41
C GLY A 32 -6.83 1.23 -0.54
N GLU A 33 -5.56 0.84 -0.58
CA GLU A 33 -4.64 1.31 -1.62
C GLU A 33 -4.81 0.50 -2.91
N PRO A 34 -4.49 1.09 -4.08
CA PRO A 34 -4.44 0.35 -5.33
C PRO A 34 -3.54 -0.87 -5.22
N ALA A 35 -3.98 -2.00 -5.77
CA ALA A 35 -3.16 -3.20 -5.81
C ALA A 35 -1.85 -2.93 -6.58
N PRO A 36 -0.70 -3.44 -6.11
CA PRO A 36 0.54 -3.37 -6.86
C PRO A 36 0.40 -4.02 -8.22
N ALA A 37 1.02 -3.42 -9.25
CA ALA A 37 1.08 -4.03 -10.57
C ALA A 37 1.79 -5.39 -10.51
N PHE A 38 1.28 -6.35 -11.28
CA PHE A 38 1.94 -7.64 -11.49
C PHE A 38 1.95 -8.00 -12.97
N THR A 39 2.92 -8.83 -13.31
CA THR A 39 3.03 -9.53 -14.58
C THR A 39 3.39 -10.98 -14.28
N LEU A 40 2.54 -11.93 -14.67
CA LEU A 40 2.70 -13.35 -14.39
C LEU A 40 2.51 -14.16 -15.67
N MET A 41 3.20 -15.31 -15.78
CA MET A 41 2.94 -16.29 -16.82
C MET A 41 1.82 -17.23 -16.42
N ASN A 42 0.88 -17.47 -17.33
CA ASN A 42 -0.08 -18.56 -17.19
C ASN A 42 0.48 -19.90 -17.69
N ARG A 43 -0.34 -20.96 -17.67
CA ARG A 43 0.05 -22.31 -18.10
C ARG A 43 0.38 -22.40 -19.59
N ASP A 44 -0.24 -21.54 -20.39
CA ASP A 44 -0.06 -21.46 -21.84
C ASP A 44 1.13 -20.58 -22.25
N ARG A 45 1.89 -20.08 -21.25
CA ARG A 45 3.02 -19.14 -21.40
C ARG A 45 2.60 -17.79 -21.97
N GLU A 46 1.39 -17.37 -21.65
CA GLU A 46 0.89 -16.03 -21.95
C GLU A 46 1.12 -15.09 -20.77
N GLU A 47 1.35 -13.82 -21.11
CA GLU A 47 1.50 -12.75 -20.14
C GLU A 47 0.16 -12.27 -19.62
N LEU A 48 -0.04 -12.36 -18.31
CA LEU A 48 -1.18 -11.79 -17.61
C LEU A 48 -0.71 -10.64 -16.71
N THR A 49 -1.37 -9.50 -16.86
CA THR A 49 -1.15 -8.31 -16.04
C THR A 49 -2.38 -8.00 -15.19
N LEU A 50 -2.23 -7.16 -14.17
CA LEU A 50 -3.39 -6.63 -13.42
C LEU A 50 -4.42 -5.97 -14.35
N ASP A 51 -3.94 -5.18 -15.30
CA ASP A 51 -4.79 -4.44 -16.26
C ASP A 51 -5.54 -5.35 -17.24
N SER A 52 -5.19 -6.65 -17.30
CA SER A 52 -5.90 -7.65 -18.11
C SER A 52 -7.30 -7.97 -17.56
N PHE A 53 -7.64 -7.53 -16.34
CA PHE A 53 -8.89 -7.86 -15.64
C PHE A 53 -9.73 -6.61 -15.27
N PRO A 54 -10.16 -5.79 -16.25
CA PRO A 54 -10.89 -4.55 -15.95
C PRO A 54 -12.26 -4.82 -15.33
N GLY A 55 -12.59 -4.09 -14.26
CA GLY A 55 -13.90 -4.17 -13.59
C GLY A 55 -14.15 -5.47 -12.82
N GLN A 56 -13.15 -6.34 -12.67
CA GLN A 56 -13.29 -7.62 -11.96
C GLN A 56 -12.64 -7.55 -10.59
N HIS A 57 -13.29 -8.17 -9.59
CA HIS A 57 -12.64 -8.47 -8.33
C HIS A 57 -11.77 -9.72 -8.49
N ILE A 58 -10.48 -9.59 -8.22
CA ILE A 58 -9.51 -10.66 -8.38
C ILE A 58 -8.95 -11.12 -7.04
N ILE A 59 -8.55 -12.39 -6.97
CA ILE A 59 -7.83 -12.97 -5.83
C ILE A 59 -6.50 -13.48 -6.35
N LEU A 60 -5.40 -12.98 -5.81
CA LEU A 60 -4.05 -13.47 -6.10
C LEU A 60 -3.57 -14.34 -4.94
N ALA A 61 -3.49 -15.65 -5.16
CA ALA A 61 -3.08 -16.63 -4.16
C ALA A 61 -1.70 -17.21 -4.48
N PHE A 62 -0.80 -17.21 -3.49
CA PHE A 62 0.56 -17.73 -3.61
C PHE A 62 0.63 -19.15 -3.03
N TYR A 63 0.99 -20.12 -3.87
CA TYR A 63 1.16 -21.53 -3.48
C TYR A 63 2.65 -21.91 -3.58
N PRO A 64 3.40 -21.94 -2.46
CA PRO A 64 4.77 -22.42 -2.46
C PRO A 64 4.84 -23.87 -2.95
N LEU A 65 5.85 -24.20 -3.75
CA LEU A 65 6.05 -25.55 -4.29
C LEU A 65 4.90 -26.08 -5.18
N ALA A 66 4.19 -25.18 -5.88
CA ALA A 66 3.12 -25.53 -6.84
C ALA A 66 3.58 -26.31 -8.10
N PHE A 67 4.83 -26.78 -8.12
CA PHE A 67 5.42 -27.58 -9.20
C PHE A 67 5.40 -29.08 -8.89
N THR A 68 4.64 -29.52 -7.89
CA THR A 68 4.47 -30.93 -7.56
C THR A 68 3.42 -31.55 -8.47
N GLY A 69 3.81 -32.56 -9.25
CA GLY A 69 2.90 -33.38 -10.06
C GLY A 69 2.58 -34.65 -9.30
N GLY A 70 1.73 -34.54 -8.27
CA GLY A 70 1.34 -35.68 -7.43
C GLY A 70 0.85 -36.89 -8.23
#